data_AF-A0A7C1HU91-F1
#
_entry.id   AF-A0A7C1HU91-F1
#
_cell.length_a   1.000
_cell.length_b   1.000
_cell.length_c   1.000
_cell.angle_alpha   90.00
_cell.angle_beta   90.00
_cell.angle_gamma   90.00
#
_symmetry.space_group_name_H-M   'P 1'
#
loop_
_entity.id
_entity.type
_entity.pdbx_description
1 polymer ?
#
loop_
_entity_poly.entity_id
_entity_poly.type
_entity_poly.pdbx_seq_one_letter_code
_entity_poly.pdbx_strand_id
1 'polypeptide(L)'
;MGWIERHRLLAFQGRSRKPQIQKAAEFSITRYPAPGGGCLLTEKRFAGRLKDLIEDRPDPSREELEMLKLGRHFRLSPDSRLVVGRNKRENDALASLASFEDRVLAAAGIPGPLAVLSGTPDQGEMETALAITLAYSDSQDIEKCPVTISYRGVKTEVLTPVLDKQVFSSMLI
;
A
#
# COMPACT_ATOMS: atom_id res chain seq x y z
N MET A 1 -35.55 -28.12 28.55
CA MET A 1 -34.71 -27.28 27.68
C MET A 1 -35.63 -26.40 26.83
N GLY A 2 -35.91 -25.17 27.23
CA GLY A 2 -36.91 -24.32 26.55
C GLY A 2 -36.86 -22.85 26.99
N TRP A 3 -35.66 -22.30 27.15
CA TRP A 3 -35.47 -20.95 27.69
C TRP A 3 -35.78 -19.85 26.66
N ILE A 4 -35.98 -20.21 25.38
CA ILE A 4 -36.11 -19.27 24.27
C ILE A 4 -37.23 -19.72 23.32
N GLU A 5 -38.16 -18.81 23.05
CA GLU A 5 -39.22 -18.94 22.05
C GLU A 5 -38.70 -18.62 20.64
N ARG A 6 -38.17 -19.64 19.94
CA ARG A 6 -37.49 -19.47 18.64
C ARG A 6 -38.34 -18.80 17.56
N HIS A 7 -39.67 -18.95 17.60
CA HIS A 7 -40.59 -18.34 16.64
C HIS A 7 -40.64 -16.81 16.74
N ARG A 8 -40.16 -16.23 17.84
CA ARG A 8 -40.05 -14.77 18.04
C ARG A 8 -38.73 -14.20 17.55
N LEU A 9 -37.79 -15.05 17.12
CA LEU A 9 -36.54 -14.60 16.54
C LEU A 9 -36.79 -14.15 15.09
N LEU A 10 -36.23 -13.01 14.71
CA LEU A 10 -36.48 -12.33 13.42
C LEU A 10 -35.89 -13.04 12.19
N ALA A 11 -35.41 -14.28 12.35
CA ALA A 11 -34.86 -15.14 11.29
C ALA A 11 -33.85 -14.44 10.37
N PHE A 12 -32.99 -13.57 10.90
CA PHE A 12 -31.95 -12.88 10.11
C PHE A 12 -30.91 -13.87 9.58
N GLN A 13 -30.57 -13.74 8.29
CA GLN A 13 -29.66 -14.67 7.59
C GLN A 13 -28.76 -13.91 6.62
N GLY A 14 -27.57 -14.45 6.36
CA GLY A 14 -26.62 -13.89 5.39
C GLY A 14 -25.91 -12.61 5.86
N ARG A 15 -25.29 -11.90 4.91
CA ARG A 15 -24.50 -10.68 5.17
C ARG A 15 -25.30 -9.38 5.07
N SER A 16 -26.56 -9.45 4.63
CA SER A 16 -27.41 -8.28 4.47
C SER A 16 -27.80 -7.72 5.84
N ARG A 17 -27.66 -6.39 5.98
CA ARG A 17 -28.11 -5.65 7.17
C ARG A 17 -29.46 -4.94 6.98
N LYS A 18 -30.09 -5.09 5.82
CA LYS A 18 -31.35 -4.39 5.49
C LYS A 18 -32.45 -4.68 6.52
N PRO A 19 -32.72 -5.94 6.92
CA PRO A 19 -33.75 -6.23 7.92
C PRO A 19 -33.46 -5.63 9.30
N GLN A 20 -32.17 -5.59 9.69
CA GLN A 20 -31.73 -5.04 10.97
C GLN A 20 -31.88 -3.52 11.02
N ILE A 21 -31.55 -2.83 9.93
CA ILE A 21 -31.73 -1.38 9.78
C ILE A 21 -33.23 -1.02 9.83
N GLN A 22 -34.07 -1.79 9.14
CA GLN A 22 -35.52 -1.61 9.17
C GLN A 22 -36.08 -1.78 10.59
N LYS A 23 -35.66 -2.82 11.31
CA LYS A 23 -36.08 -3.04 12.70
C LYS A 23 -35.59 -1.96 13.66
N ALA A 24 -34.39 -1.42 13.43
CA ALA A 24 -33.89 -0.29 14.21
C ALA A 24 -34.79 0.94 14.03
N ALA A 25 -35.28 1.22 12.81
CA ALA A 25 -36.24 2.28 12.56
C ALA A 25 -37.58 2.02 13.27
N GLU A 26 -38.11 0.80 13.20
CA GLU A 26 -39.35 0.40 13.90
C GLU A 26 -39.24 0.58 15.43
N PHE A 27 -38.07 0.28 16.01
CA PHE A 27 -37.82 0.46 17.44
C PHE A 27 -37.40 1.88 17.84
N SER A 28 -37.47 2.85 16.91
CA SER A 28 -37.04 4.24 17.15
C SER A 28 -35.59 4.34 17.63
N ILE A 29 -34.72 3.42 17.20
CA ILE A 29 -33.28 3.45 17.48
C ILE A 29 -32.65 4.46 16.52
N THR A 30 -32.44 5.67 17.03
CA THR A 30 -31.90 6.81 16.25
C THR A 30 -30.40 6.70 15.97
N ARG A 31 -29.66 5.91 16.76
CA ARG A 31 -28.21 5.69 16.61
C ARG A 31 -27.90 4.23 16.29
N TYR A 32 -28.14 3.85 15.04
CA TYR A 32 -27.69 2.56 14.51
C TYR A 32 -26.25 2.72 13.98
N PRO A 33 -25.24 2.12 14.63
CA PRO A 33 -23.85 2.32 14.22
C PRO A 33 -23.63 1.76 12.81
N ALA A 34 -22.83 2.48 12.02
CA ALA A 34 -22.23 1.89 10.84
C ALA A 34 -21.46 0.63 11.27
N PRO A 35 -21.36 -0.40 10.42
CA PRO A 35 -20.49 -1.52 10.73
C PRO A 35 -19.10 -1.01 11.09
N GLY A 36 -18.53 -1.53 12.18
CA GLY A 36 -17.13 -1.27 12.49
C GLY A 36 -16.30 -1.56 11.25
N GLY A 37 -15.35 -0.68 10.92
CA GLY A 37 -14.32 -1.00 9.95
C GLY A 37 -13.70 -2.34 10.33
N GLY A 38 -13.48 -3.21 9.35
CA GLY A 38 -12.78 -4.47 9.60
C GLY A 38 -11.38 -4.18 10.17
N CYS A 39 -10.83 -5.11 10.94
CA CYS A 39 -9.42 -5.05 11.28
C CYS A 39 -8.60 -5.16 9.99
N LEU A 40 -7.61 -4.29 9.76
CA LEU A 40 -6.75 -4.36 8.56
C LEU A 40 -6.08 -5.73 8.41
N LEU A 41 -5.88 -6.46 9.52
CA LEU A 41 -5.35 -7.83 9.51
C LEU A 41 -6.29 -8.86 8.84
N THR A 42 -7.57 -8.53 8.63
CA THR A 42 -8.49 -9.38 7.87
C THR A 42 -8.49 -9.06 6.38
N GLU A 43 -7.83 -7.97 5.96
CA GLU A 43 -7.63 -7.64 4.55
C GLU A 43 -6.44 -8.43 4.00
N LYS A 44 -6.70 -9.37 3.07
CA LYS A 44 -5.69 -10.28 2.52
C LYS A 44 -4.41 -9.57 2.03
N ARG A 45 -4.55 -8.42 1.37
CA ARG A 45 -3.41 -7.64 0.87
C ARG A 45 -2.59 -7.02 2.00
N PHE A 46 -3.25 -6.38 2.97
CA PHE A 46 -2.55 -5.79 4.11
C PHE A 46 -1.87 -6.87 4.96
N ALA A 47 -2.58 -7.96 5.25
CA ALA A 47 -2.04 -9.10 5.99
C ALA A 47 -0.84 -9.73 5.27
N GLY A 48 -0.89 -9.83 3.93
CA GLY A 48 0.23 -10.30 3.10
C GLY A 48 1.46 -9.41 3.24
N ARG A 49 1.30 -8.09 3.08
CA ARG A 49 2.39 -7.12 3.23
C ARG A 49 2.96 -7.06 4.65
N LEU A 50 2.10 -7.15 5.66
CA LEU A 50 2.56 -7.19 7.05
C LEU A 50 3.37 -8.46 7.31
N LYS A 51 2.87 -9.61 6.86
CA LYS A 51 3.59 -10.89 6.98
C LYS A 51 4.96 -10.81 6.31
N ASP A 52 4.99 -10.32 5.08
CA ASP A 52 6.22 -10.11 4.31
C ASP A 52 7.20 -9.18 5.03
N LEU A 53 6.73 -8.08 5.64
CA LEU A 53 7.57 -7.20 6.46
C LEU A 53 8.18 -7.91 7.67
N ILE A 54 7.36 -8.61 8.47
CA ILE A 54 7.82 -9.19 9.74
C ILE A 54 8.71 -10.42 9.57
N GLU A 55 8.70 -11.07 8.39
CA GLU A 55 9.58 -12.19 8.08
C GLU A 55 11.06 -11.77 8.10
N ASP A 56 11.37 -10.58 7.57
CA ASP A 56 12.75 -10.07 7.52
C ASP A 56 13.03 -9.02 8.62
N ARG A 57 12.00 -8.32 9.12
CA ARG A 57 12.11 -7.34 10.22
C ARG A 57 11.16 -7.66 11.37
N PRO A 58 11.61 -8.40 12.40
CA PRO A 58 10.76 -8.80 13.52
C PRO A 58 10.28 -7.63 14.39
N ASP A 59 10.97 -6.49 14.36
CA ASP A 59 10.60 -5.27 15.10
C ASP A 59 10.53 -4.06 14.15
N PRO A 60 9.47 -3.94 13.33
CA PRO A 60 9.33 -2.86 12.38
C PRO A 60 8.97 -1.55 13.09
N SER A 61 9.50 -0.44 12.59
CA SER A 61 9.17 0.90 13.09
C SER A 61 7.70 1.24 12.83
N ARG A 62 7.19 2.23 13.57
CA ARG A 62 5.83 2.74 13.36
C ARG A 62 5.64 3.24 11.92
N GLU A 63 6.64 3.92 11.38
CA GLU A 63 6.62 4.47 10.03
C GLU A 63 6.55 3.34 8.99
N GLU A 64 7.31 2.25 9.18
CA GLU A 64 7.26 1.06 8.32
C GLU A 64 5.86 0.43 8.32
N LEU A 65 5.23 0.32 9.49
CA LEU A 65 3.86 -0.20 9.63
C LEU A 65 2.81 0.71 8.99
N GLU A 66 2.94 2.02 9.14
CA GLU A 66 2.04 2.99 8.50
C GLU A 66 2.19 2.97 6.97
N MET A 67 3.41 2.76 6.46
CA MET A 67 3.71 2.67 5.03
C MET A 67 2.99 1.50 4.33
N LEU A 68 2.69 0.41 5.05
CA LEU A 68 1.94 -0.75 4.52
C LEU A 68 0.56 -0.39 3.95
N LYS A 69 -0.04 0.70 4.47
CA LYS A 69 -1.35 1.21 4.06
C LYS A 69 -1.30 1.98 2.74
N LEU A 70 -0.11 2.35 2.29
CA LEU A 70 0.12 3.22 1.14
C LEU A 70 0.61 2.40 -0.05
N GLY A 71 0.30 2.87 -1.25
CA GLY A 71 1.00 2.47 -2.44
C GLY A 71 0.84 1.01 -2.89
N ARG A 72 1.69 0.68 -3.86
CA ARG A 72 1.96 -0.65 -4.39
C ARG A 72 3.29 -1.11 -3.80
N HIS A 73 3.30 -2.31 -3.23
CA HIS A 73 4.47 -2.87 -2.56
C HIS A 73 5.13 -3.86 -3.50
N PHE A 74 6.44 -3.72 -3.68
CA PHE A 74 7.27 -4.61 -4.48
C PHE A 74 8.39 -5.16 -3.61
N ARG A 75 8.57 -6.48 -3.67
CA ARG A 75 9.69 -7.19 -3.08
C ARG A 75 10.78 -7.33 -4.15
N LEU A 76 11.88 -6.61 -4.01
CA LEU A 76 13.00 -6.69 -4.94
C LEU A 76 13.95 -7.83 -4.52
N SER A 77 14.17 -7.96 -3.21
CA SER A 77 14.93 -9.02 -2.58
C SER A 77 14.57 -9.14 -1.09
N PRO A 78 15.08 -10.14 -0.36
CA PRO A 78 14.83 -10.26 1.08
C PRO A 78 15.16 -8.98 1.87
N ASP A 79 16.16 -8.22 1.44
CA ASP A 79 16.60 -7.00 2.14
C ASP A 79 16.12 -5.70 1.49
N SER A 80 15.46 -5.75 0.31
CA SER A 80 15.07 -4.57 -0.47
C SER A 80 13.60 -4.59 -0.86
N ARG A 81 12.90 -3.52 -0.51
CA ARG A 81 11.46 -3.33 -0.79
C ARG A 81 11.19 -1.93 -1.33
N LEU A 82 10.25 -1.84 -2.26
CA LEU A 82 9.85 -0.61 -2.89
C LEU A 82 8.36 -0.36 -2.69
N VAL A 83 8.00 0.83 -2.23
CA VAL A 83 6.60 1.27 -2.14
C VAL A 83 6.37 2.42 -3.10
N VAL A 84 5.45 2.25 -4.04
CA VAL A 84 5.12 3.23 -5.10
C VAL A 84 3.75 3.86 -4.83
N GLY A 85 3.70 5.18 -4.65
CA GLY A 85 2.45 5.90 -4.40
C GLY A 85 1.45 5.78 -5.56
N ARG A 86 0.14 5.78 -5.24
CA ARG A 86 -0.92 5.67 -6.26
C ARG A 86 -1.53 7.01 -6.68
N ASN A 87 -1.34 8.05 -5.87
CA ASN A 87 -1.92 9.37 -6.06
C ASN A 87 -1.12 10.39 -5.22
N LYS A 88 -1.39 11.69 -5.43
CA LYS A 88 -0.70 12.77 -4.73
C LYS A 88 -0.73 12.64 -3.20
N ARG A 89 -1.88 12.29 -2.62
CA ARG A 89 -2.02 12.12 -1.18
C ARG A 89 -1.12 11.01 -0.63
N GLU A 90 -1.00 9.90 -1.35
CA GLU A 90 -0.09 8.82 -0.96
C GLU A 90 1.38 9.21 -1.18
N ASN A 91 1.70 9.96 -2.24
CA ASN A 91 3.06 10.46 -2.46
C ASN A 91 3.50 11.37 -1.29
N ASP A 92 2.65 12.30 -0.87
CA ASP A 92 2.94 13.21 0.24
C ASP A 92 3.11 12.44 1.56
N ALA A 93 2.25 11.44 1.80
CA ALA A 93 2.35 10.58 2.98
C ALA A 93 3.62 9.71 2.96
N LEU A 94 3.97 9.12 1.82
CA LEU A 94 5.20 8.34 1.65
C LEU A 94 6.45 9.19 1.92
N ALA A 95 6.49 10.42 1.39
CA ALA A 95 7.59 11.34 1.64
C ALA A 95 7.73 11.68 3.13
N SER A 96 6.61 11.80 3.86
CA SER A 96 6.63 12.07 5.30
C SER A 96 7.03 10.88 6.18
N LEU A 97 6.85 9.65 5.68
CA LEU A 97 7.18 8.41 6.37
C LEU A 97 8.58 7.88 6.03
N ALA A 98 9.18 8.35 4.91
CA ALA A 98 10.52 7.95 4.51
C ALA A 98 11.54 8.38 5.57
N SER A 99 12.39 7.44 5.97
CA SER A 99 13.49 7.66 6.90
C SER A 99 14.74 8.20 6.18
N PHE A 100 15.73 8.63 6.97
CA PHE A 100 17.03 9.05 6.44
C PHE A 100 17.79 7.93 5.73
N GLU A 101 17.44 6.67 6.02
CA GLU A 101 18.04 5.46 5.44
C GLU A 101 17.30 4.97 4.18
N ASP A 102 16.18 5.61 3.82
CA ASP A 102 15.43 5.27 2.62
C ASP A 102 15.88 6.12 1.43
N ARG A 103 15.76 5.54 0.24
CA ARG A 103 15.94 6.25 -1.03
C ARG A 103 14.58 6.68 -1.54
N VAL A 104 14.39 7.97 -1.76
CA VAL A 104 13.17 8.53 -2.33
C VAL A 104 13.37 8.76 -3.82
N LEU A 105 12.51 8.14 -4.63
CA LEU A 105 12.60 8.11 -6.09
C LEU A 105 11.44 8.87 -6.71
N ALA A 106 11.72 9.65 -7.75
CA ALA A 106 10.69 10.34 -8.54
C ALA A 106 11.19 10.60 -9.96
N ALA A 107 10.32 10.46 -10.95
CA ALA A 107 10.64 10.84 -12.32
C ALA A 107 10.96 12.34 -12.41
N ALA A 108 12.04 12.70 -13.11
CA ALA A 108 12.41 14.09 -13.31
C ALA A 108 11.69 14.64 -14.56
N GLY A 109 10.97 15.74 -14.41
CA GLY A 109 10.36 16.46 -15.53
C GLY A 109 9.03 15.89 -16.05
N ILE A 110 8.56 14.77 -15.53
CA ILE A 110 7.23 14.22 -15.85
C ILE A 110 6.40 13.94 -14.59
N PRO A 111 5.06 14.10 -14.65
CA PRO A 111 4.19 13.68 -13.57
C PRO A 111 4.31 12.18 -13.30
N GLY A 112 4.35 11.81 -12.01
CA GLY A 112 4.50 10.43 -11.63
C GLY A 112 4.40 10.19 -10.13
N PRO A 113 4.54 8.93 -9.71
CA PRO A 113 4.52 8.56 -8.32
C PRO A 113 5.83 8.97 -7.63
N LEU A 114 5.73 9.19 -6.33
CA LEU A 114 6.89 9.12 -5.44
C LEU A 114 7.00 7.67 -4.97
N ALA A 115 8.21 7.13 -5.02
CA ALA A 115 8.50 5.80 -4.51
C ALA A 115 9.54 5.85 -3.40
N VAL A 116 9.40 4.96 -2.42
CA VAL A 116 10.33 4.81 -1.30
C VAL A 116 10.95 3.43 -1.37
N LEU A 117 12.26 3.39 -1.53
CA LEU A 117 13.06 2.17 -1.55
C LEU A 117 13.79 2.05 -0.21
N SER A 118 13.40 1.04 0.56
CA SER A 118 14.00 0.71 1.85
C SER A 118 14.97 -0.45 1.74
N GLY A 119 15.98 -0.45 2.61
CA GLY A 119 16.96 -1.52 2.73
C GLY A 119 18.31 -1.20 2.11
N THR A 120 19.06 -2.25 1.78
CA THR A 120 20.41 -2.16 1.20
C THR A 120 20.43 -2.70 -0.22
N PRO A 121 19.84 -1.97 -1.18
CA PRO A 121 19.75 -2.44 -2.55
C PRO A 121 21.12 -2.52 -3.20
N ASP A 122 21.34 -3.60 -3.94
CA ASP A 122 22.46 -3.69 -4.87
C ASP A 122 22.20 -2.82 -6.13
N GLN A 123 23.14 -2.82 -7.06
CA GLN A 123 23.00 -2.02 -8.28
C GLN A 123 21.81 -2.45 -9.14
N GLY A 124 21.57 -3.76 -9.30
CA GLY A 124 20.48 -4.28 -10.13
C GLY A 124 19.11 -4.03 -9.50
N GLU A 125 19.00 -4.15 -8.18
CA GLU A 125 17.80 -3.82 -7.41
C GLU A 125 17.50 -2.31 -7.49
N MET A 126 18.53 -1.46 -7.42
CA MET A 126 18.39 -0.02 -7.60
C MET A 126 17.87 0.31 -9.01
N GLU A 127 18.46 -0.27 -10.05
CA GLU A 127 18.02 -0.10 -11.44
C GLU A 127 16.56 -0.55 -11.63
N THR A 128 16.19 -1.68 -11.02
CA THR A 128 14.82 -2.20 -11.02
C THR A 128 13.85 -1.23 -10.34
N ALA A 129 14.24 -0.66 -9.20
CA ALA A 129 13.40 0.31 -8.48
C ALA A 129 13.14 1.60 -9.27
N LEU A 130 14.18 2.09 -9.97
CA LEU A 130 14.05 3.24 -10.87
C LEU A 130 13.10 2.92 -12.03
N ALA A 131 13.24 1.74 -12.65
CA ALA A 131 12.41 1.31 -13.76
C ALA A 131 10.94 1.13 -13.35
N ILE A 132 10.68 0.54 -12.16
CA ILE A 132 9.34 0.45 -11.59
C ILE A 132 8.76 1.86 -11.38
N THR A 133 9.53 2.78 -10.82
CA THR A 133 9.07 4.16 -10.56
C THR A 133 8.62 4.83 -11.86
N LEU A 134 9.38 4.68 -12.95
CA LEU A 134 9.01 5.18 -14.28
C LEU A 134 7.80 4.46 -14.88
N ALA A 135 7.71 3.13 -14.75
CA ALA A 135 6.61 2.35 -15.31
C ALA A 135 5.22 2.76 -14.77
N TYR A 136 5.18 3.44 -13.63
CA TYR A 136 3.96 4.01 -13.04
C TYR A 136 3.82 5.53 -13.20
N SER A 137 4.73 6.18 -13.93
CA SER A 137 4.68 7.60 -14.28
C SER A 137 4.00 7.84 -15.64
N ASP A 138 3.73 9.10 -15.98
CA ASP A 138 3.19 9.49 -17.28
C ASP A 138 4.30 9.53 -18.35
N SER A 139 5.08 8.44 -18.45
CA SER A 139 6.22 8.29 -19.35
C SER A 139 5.87 7.58 -20.66
N GLN A 140 4.61 7.66 -21.09
CA GLN A 140 4.17 7.07 -22.36
C GLN A 140 4.98 7.71 -23.51
N ASP A 141 5.41 6.87 -24.45
CA ASP A 141 6.21 7.28 -25.61
C ASP A 141 7.62 7.85 -25.31
N ILE A 142 8.11 7.70 -24.08
CA ILE A 142 9.48 8.06 -23.68
C ILE A 142 10.32 6.80 -23.58
N GLU A 143 11.47 6.73 -24.27
CA GLU A 143 12.37 5.57 -24.20
C GLU A 143 13.15 5.55 -22.87
N LYS A 144 13.68 6.71 -22.46
CA LYS A 144 14.45 6.91 -21.23
C LYS A 144 14.10 8.23 -20.58
N CYS A 145 13.96 8.24 -19.27
CA CYS A 145 13.69 9.43 -18.48
C CYS A 145 14.65 9.48 -17.29
N PRO A 146 15.20 10.66 -16.91
CA PRO A 146 15.94 10.77 -15.67
C PRO A 146 15.01 10.54 -14.47
N VAL A 147 15.51 9.82 -13.47
CA VAL A 147 14.86 9.61 -12.19
C VAL A 147 15.73 10.23 -11.12
N THR A 148 15.13 11.12 -10.33
CA THR A 148 15.73 11.68 -9.13
C THR A 148 15.82 10.61 -8.06
N ILE A 149 16.98 10.51 -7.42
CA ILE A 149 17.22 9.73 -6.20
C ILE A 149 17.60 10.71 -5.11
N SER A 150 16.83 10.76 -4.03
CA SER A 150 17.18 11.50 -2.81
C SER A 150 17.55 10.50 -1.72
N TYR A 151 18.78 10.57 -1.22
CA TYR A 151 19.30 9.67 -0.19
C TYR A 151 20.26 10.43 0.72
N ARG A 152 20.01 10.41 2.04
CA ARG A 152 20.85 11.06 3.06
C ARG A 152 21.19 12.54 2.75
N GLY A 153 20.21 13.28 2.22
CA GLY A 153 20.37 14.69 1.85
C GLY A 153 21.11 14.93 0.53
N VAL A 154 21.62 13.88 -0.13
CA VAL A 154 22.21 13.96 -1.46
C VAL A 154 21.13 13.67 -2.50
N LYS A 155 21.06 14.50 -3.53
CA LYS A 155 20.17 14.32 -4.67
C LYS A 155 21.01 14.02 -5.91
N THR A 156 20.71 12.92 -6.59
CA THR A 156 21.30 12.55 -7.87
C THR A 156 20.22 12.26 -8.90
N GLU A 157 20.58 12.25 -10.17
CA GLU A 157 19.68 11.85 -11.26
C GLU A 157 20.35 10.74 -12.07
N VAL A 158 19.56 9.73 -12.42
CA VAL A 158 20.02 8.60 -13.23
C VAL A 158 19.08 8.45 -14.40
N LEU A 159 19.65 8.33 -15.61
CA LEU A 159 18.88 8.07 -16.82
C LEU A 159 18.43 6.61 -16.83
N THR A 160 17.12 6.37 -16.83
CA THR A 160 16.55 5.03 -16.69
C THR A 160 15.62 4.71 -17.86
N PRO A 161 15.64 3.48 -18.41
CA PRO A 161 14.70 3.05 -19.44
C PRO A 161 13.28 2.92 -18.90
N VAL A 162 12.30 3.27 -19.73
CA VAL A 162 10.89 3.06 -19.44
C VAL A 162 10.52 1.62 -19.85
N LEU A 163 10.00 0.85 -18.89
CA LEU A 163 9.57 -0.53 -19.10
C LEU A 163 8.07 -0.67 -18.81
N ASP A 164 7.42 -1.68 -19.40
CA ASP A 164 6.01 -1.95 -19.11
C ASP A 164 5.85 -2.50 -17.68
N LYS A 165 4.84 -2.00 -16.97
CA LYS A 165 4.51 -2.42 -15.60
C LYS A 165 4.28 -3.93 -15.44
N GLN A 166 3.88 -4.65 -16.49
CA GLN A 166 3.68 -6.10 -16.47
C GLN A 166 4.96 -6.87 -16.17
N VAL A 167 6.12 -6.31 -16.54
CA VAL A 167 7.45 -6.89 -16.27
C VAL A 167 7.65 -7.13 -14.77
N PHE A 168 7.07 -6.27 -13.92
CA PHE A 168 7.25 -6.28 -12.47
C PHE A 168 6.10 -6.93 -11.70
N SER A 169 5.16 -7.59 -12.41
CA SER A 169 3.96 -8.15 -11.79
C SER A 169 4.24 -9.28 -10.79
N SER A 170 5.31 -10.05 -11.02
CA SER A 170 5.76 -11.13 -10.12
C SER A 170 6.34 -10.63 -8.79
N MET A 171 6.75 -9.35 -8.73
CA MET A 171 7.36 -8.75 -7.54
C MET A 171 6.32 -8.09 -6.61
N LEU A 172 5.05 -8.02 -7.02
CA LEU A 172 3.99 -7.36 -6.25
C LEU A 172 3.54 -8.18 -5.04
N ILE A 173 3.28 -7.47 -3.92
CA ILE A 173 2.79 -8.01 -2.65
C ILE A 173 1.35 -7.56 -2.32
#